data_AF-A0A4S4DM99-F1
#
_entry.id   AF-A0A4S4DM99-F1
#
_cell.length_a   1.000
_cell.length_b   1.000
_cell.length_c   1.000
_cell.angle_alpha   90.00
_cell.angle_beta   90.00
_cell.angle_gamma   90.00
#
_symmetry.space_group_name_H-M   'P 1'
#
loop_
_entity.id
_entity.type
_entity.pdbx_description
1 polymer ?
#
loop_
_entity_poly.entity_id
_entity_poly.type
_entity_poly.pdbx_seq_one_letter_code
_entity_poly.pdbx_strand_id
1 'polypeptide(L)'
;MEKHEFVFDVVLNEEVSNDEIAFQVLVKALVSMDPGDETEFLKKQFQEFMAGLISLPINIPGSRLHKSLQANGLLQAKKKMVELVHKIIEAKKKNRGRSEIAKDVADVLLNDASEELNDDLISDNMIDLMIPGEDSVPVLITLAVKYLSDCPVAL
;
A
#
# COMPACT_ATOMS: atom_id res chain seq x y z
N MET A 1 -21.26 -21.90 21.66
CA MET A 1 -20.76 -20.52 21.58
C MET A 1 -19.29 -20.51 21.13
N GLU A 2 -18.42 -21.37 21.70
CA GLU A 2 -16.99 -21.46 21.35
C GLU A 2 -16.64 -21.82 19.89
N LYS A 3 -17.44 -22.64 19.18
CA LYS A 3 -17.13 -22.98 17.77
C LYS A 3 -17.28 -21.81 16.79
N HIS A 4 -18.17 -20.87 17.06
CA HIS A 4 -18.34 -19.69 16.20
C HIS A 4 -17.26 -18.64 16.45
N GLU A 5 -16.80 -18.53 17.70
CA GLU A 5 -15.70 -17.65 18.11
C GLU A 5 -14.37 -18.13 17.53
N PHE A 6 -14.10 -19.45 17.56
CA PHE A 6 -12.89 -20.04 16.97
C PHE A 6 -12.81 -19.88 15.45
N VAL A 7 -13.93 -20.07 14.73
CA VAL A 7 -13.97 -19.85 13.27
C VAL A 7 -13.78 -18.37 12.94
N PHE A 8 -14.33 -17.47 13.76
CA PHE A 8 -14.14 -16.04 13.59
C PHE A 8 -12.67 -15.62 13.83
N ASP A 9 -12.03 -16.15 14.87
CA ASP A 9 -10.60 -15.88 15.14
C ASP A 9 -9.67 -16.42 14.05
N VAL A 10 -9.97 -17.58 13.46
CA VAL A 10 -9.20 -18.11 12.33
C VAL A 10 -9.36 -17.24 11.09
N VAL A 11 -10.59 -16.82 10.77
CA VAL A 11 -10.85 -15.94 9.63
C VAL A 11 -10.19 -14.57 9.81
N LEU A 12 -10.26 -13.99 11.01
CA LEU A 12 -9.59 -12.71 11.30
C LEU A 12 -8.07 -12.83 11.23
N ASN A 13 -7.48 -13.93 11.71
CA ASN A 13 -6.03 -14.14 11.61
C ASN A 13 -5.57 -14.35 10.16
N GLU A 14 -6.34 -15.07 9.34
CA GLU A 14 -6.08 -15.19 7.90
C GLU A 14 -6.22 -13.84 7.19
N GLU A 15 -7.23 -13.04 7.51
CA GLU A 15 -7.45 -11.71 6.93
C GLU A 15 -6.31 -10.75 7.26
N VAL A 16 -5.86 -10.70 8.52
CA VAL A 16 -4.71 -9.89 8.96
C VAL A 16 -3.41 -10.36 8.29
N SER A 17 -3.21 -11.67 8.15
CA SER A 17 -2.05 -12.22 7.43
C SER A 17 -2.09 -11.87 5.94
N ASN A 18 -3.27 -11.91 5.32
CA ASN A 18 -3.43 -11.61 3.89
C ASN A 18 -3.25 -10.13 3.60
N ASP A 19 -3.67 -9.24 4.50
CA ASP A 19 -3.38 -7.79 4.42
C ASP A 19 -1.87 -7.50 4.45
N GLU A 20 -1.12 -8.15 5.35
CA GLU A 20 0.34 -8.04 5.39
C GLU A 20 1.00 -8.52 4.10
N ILE A 21 0.62 -9.71 3.62
CA ILE A 21 1.16 -10.27 2.38
C ILE A 21 0.80 -9.40 1.17
N ALA A 22 -0.44 -8.93 1.09
CA ALA A 22 -0.90 -8.08 0.00
C ALA A 22 -0.13 -6.76 -0.04
N PHE A 23 0.06 -6.11 1.12
CA PHE A 23 0.82 -4.87 1.20
C PHE A 23 2.26 -5.08 0.74
N GLN A 24 2.92 -6.17 1.18
CA GLN A 24 4.27 -6.50 0.76
C GLN A 24 4.37 -6.74 -0.75
N VAL A 25 3.43 -7.50 -1.33
CA VAL A 25 3.38 -7.74 -2.79
C VAL A 25 3.18 -6.42 -3.54
N LEU A 26 2.30 -5.55 -3.05
CA LEU A 26 2.01 -4.25 -3.65
C LEU A 26 3.24 -3.34 -3.67
N VAL A 27 3.91 -3.14 -2.53
CA VAL A 27 5.11 -2.30 -2.49
C VAL A 27 6.29 -2.90 -3.25
N LYS A 28 6.38 -4.24 -3.31
CA LYS A 28 7.36 -4.93 -4.16
C LYS A 28 7.09 -4.65 -5.64
N ALA A 29 5.85 -4.73 -6.08
CA ALA A 29 5.47 -4.48 -7.47
C ALA A 29 5.64 -3.00 -7.89
N LEU A 30 5.44 -2.07 -6.95
CA LEU A 30 5.54 -0.64 -7.23
C LEU A 30 6.98 -0.13 -7.21
N VAL A 31 7.78 -0.51 -6.21
CA VAL A 31 9.10 0.10 -5.95
C VAL A 31 10.21 -0.91 -5.62
N SER A 32 9.96 -2.22 -5.81
CA SER A 32 10.89 -3.31 -5.48
C SER A 32 11.34 -3.39 -4.02
N MET A 33 10.58 -2.81 -3.08
CA MET A 33 10.90 -2.85 -1.67
C MET A 33 10.76 -4.27 -1.10
N ASP A 34 11.76 -4.73 -0.36
CA ASP A 34 11.74 -6.01 0.36
C ASP A 34 11.21 -5.82 1.79
N PRO A 35 10.58 -6.85 2.40
CA PRO A 35 10.08 -6.76 3.77
C PRO A 35 11.16 -6.36 4.77
N GLY A 36 10.83 -5.42 5.66
CA GLY A 36 11.71 -4.91 6.72
C GLY A 36 11.22 -3.57 7.27
N ASP A 37 12.07 -2.90 8.05
CA ASP A 37 11.71 -1.67 8.78
C ASP A 37 11.11 -0.56 7.89
N GLU A 38 11.61 -0.39 6.66
CA GLU A 38 11.07 0.61 5.73
C GLU A 38 9.68 0.23 5.21
N THR A 39 9.42 -1.06 4.95
CA THR A 39 8.09 -1.55 4.57
C THR A 39 7.10 -1.42 5.72
N GLU A 40 7.50 -1.78 6.94
CA GLU A 40 6.66 -1.64 8.13
C GLU A 40 6.33 -0.17 8.40
N PHE A 41 7.32 0.71 8.27
CA PHE A 41 7.12 2.15 8.37
C PHE A 41 6.15 2.65 7.31
N LEU A 42 6.34 2.26 6.05
CA LEU A 42 5.47 2.66 4.94
C LEU A 42 4.03 2.17 5.18
N LYS A 43 3.84 0.92 5.63
CA LYS A 43 2.54 0.36 5.98
C LYS A 43 1.85 1.18 7.06
N LYS A 44 2.56 1.51 8.14
CA LYS A 44 2.00 2.33 9.22
C LYS A 44 1.55 3.70 8.72
N GLN A 45 2.37 4.36 7.90
CA GLN A 45 1.99 5.67 7.35
C GLN A 45 0.84 5.55 6.35
N PHE A 46 0.78 4.49 5.56
CA PHE A 46 -0.32 4.22 4.66
C PHE A 46 -1.64 4.00 5.41
N GLN A 47 -1.63 3.25 6.51
CA GLN A 47 -2.82 3.08 7.36
C GLN A 47 -3.27 4.40 8.00
N GLU A 48 -2.34 5.24 8.47
CA GLU A 48 -2.66 6.59 8.98
C GLU A 48 -3.25 7.48 7.87
N PHE A 49 -2.73 7.37 6.65
CA PHE A 49 -3.21 8.07 5.47
C PHE A 49 -4.63 7.63 5.10
N MET A 50 -4.88 6.33 5.02
CA MET A 50 -6.19 5.77 4.66
C MET A 50 -7.26 6.05 5.72
N ALA A 51 -6.93 5.94 7.00
CA ALA A 51 -7.80 6.35 8.10
C ALA A 51 -8.21 7.84 7.98
N GLY A 52 -7.26 8.70 7.58
CA GLY A 52 -7.53 10.11 7.33
C GLY A 52 -8.40 10.35 6.09
N LEU A 53 -8.18 9.62 4.99
CA LEU A 53 -8.98 9.76 3.76
C LEU A 53 -10.43 9.36 3.99
N ILE A 54 -10.66 8.21 4.64
CA ILE A 54 -11.98 7.65 4.91
C ILE A 54 -12.76 8.57 5.87
N SER A 55 -12.08 9.29 6.77
CA SER A 55 -12.73 10.16 7.75
C SER A 55 -13.13 11.54 7.20
N LEU A 56 -12.52 12.03 6.12
CA LEU A 56 -12.86 13.31 5.48
C LEU A 56 -14.35 13.48 5.11
N PRO A 57 -15.02 12.50 4.45
CA PRO A 57 -16.44 12.61 4.12
C PRO A 57 -17.36 12.46 5.34
N ILE A 58 -16.86 11.99 6.50
CA ILE A 58 -17.67 11.80 7.70
C ILE A 58 -17.80 13.14 8.43
N ASN A 59 -18.94 13.80 8.23
CA ASN A 59 -19.24 15.07 8.88
C ASN A 59 -19.61 14.87 10.36
N ILE A 60 -18.62 14.60 11.24
CA ILE A 60 -18.86 14.52 12.68
C ILE A 60 -19.23 15.92 13.21
N PRO A 61 -20.47 16.13 13.71
CA PRO A 61 -20.88 17.40 14.26
C PRO A 61 -20.20 17.57 15.63
N GLY A 62 -19.01 18.20 15.66
CA GLY A 62 -18.23 18.27 16.91
C GLY A 62 -17.13 19.33 17.03
N SER A 63 -16.33 19.62 15.99
CA SER A 63 -15.53 20.86 15.91
C SER A 63 -14.76 20.95 14.59
N ARG A 64 -14.50 22.17 14.12
CA ARG A 64 -13.51 22.43 13.05
C ARG A 64 -12.11 21.89 13.42
N LEU A 65 -11.81 21.81 14.71
CA LEU A 65 -10.55 21.31 15.26
C LEU A 65 -10.35 19.80 15.01
N HIS A 66 -11.39 18.97 15.20
CA HIS A 66 -11.30 17.54 14.94
C HIS A 66 -11.01 17.24 13.46
N LYS A 67 -11.69 17.95 12.56
CA LYS A 67 -11.43 17.87 11.12
C LYS A 67 -10.02 18.33 10.75
N SER A 68 -9.53 19.41 11.36
CA SER A 68 -8.16 19.88 11.11
C SER A 68 -7.11 18.89 11.63
N LEU A 69 -7.35 18.24 12.77
CA LEU A 69 -6.41 17.24 13.31
C LEU A 69 -6.33 15.99 12.43
N GLN A 70 -7.46 15.50 11.92
CA GLN A 70 -7.49 14.39 10.96
C GLN A 70 -6.81 14.76 9.64
N ALA A 71 -7.14 15.94 9.09
CA ALA A 71 -6.49 16.43 7.86
C ALA A 71 -4.97 16.62 8.06
N ASN A 72 -4.54 17.10 9.23
CA ASN A 72 -3.12 17.22 9.56
C ASN A 72 -2.45 15.85 9.70
N GLY A 73 -3.15 14.83 10.22
CA GLY A 73 -2.65 13.45 10.28
C GLY A 73 -2.48 12.87 8.88
N LEU A 74 -3.53 12.97 8.05
CA LEU A 74 -3.52 12.57 6.63
C LEU A 74 -2.35 13.19 5.86
N LEU A 75 -2.18 14.51 5.96
CA LEU A 75 -1.13 15.22 5.24
C LEU A 75 0.27 14.86 5.74
N GLN A 76 0.44 14.65 7.05
CA GLN A 76 1.72 14.21 7.63
C GLN A 76 2.08 12.79 7.22
N ALA A 77 1.10 11.89 7.21
CA ALA A 77 1.28 10.51 6.76
C ALA A 77 1.68 10.49 5.28
N LYS A 78 0.92 11.17 4.41
CA LYS A 78 1.27 11.33 2.98
C LYS A 78 2.68 11.88 2.81
N LYS A 79 3.03 12.94 3.55
CA LYS A 79 4.36 13.56 3.45
C LYS A 79 5.48 12.57 3.76
N LYS A 80 5.36 11.78 4.84
CA LYS A 80 6.38 10.79 5.21
C LYS A 80 6.47 9.65 4.20
N MET A 81 5.34 9.25 3.60
CA MET A 81 5.32 8.27 2.51
C MET A 81 6.07 8.82 1.29
N VAL A 82 5.77 10.06 0.87
CA VAL A 82 6.47 10.73 -0.25
C VAL A 82 7.97 10.81 0.04
N GLU A 83 8.37 11.22 1.24
CA GLU A 83 9.79 11.28 1.63
C GLU A 83 10.51 9.93 1.51
N LEU A 84 9.84 8.82 1.86
CA LEU A 84 10.41 7.49 1.72
C LEU A 84 10.48 7.07 0.24
N VAL A 85 9.40 7.22 -0.52
CA VAL A 85 9.35 6.86 -1.94
C VAL A 85 10.37 7.67 -2.75
N HIS A 86 10.52 8.96 -2.45
CA HIS A 86 11.51 9.82 -3.09
C HIS A 86 12.94 9.32 -2.86
N LYS A 87 13.27 8.85 -1.64
CA LYS A 87 14.60 8.26 -1.37
C LYS A 87 14.86 7.02 -2.23
N ILE A 88 13.83 6.19 -2.45
CA ILE A 88 13.92 4.98 -3.28
C ILE A 88 14.14 5.37 -4.75
N ILE A 89 13.37 6.34 -5.25
CA ILE A 89 13.52 6.87 -6.62
C ILE A 89 14.92 7.42 -6.85
N GLU A 90 15.43 8.22 -5.91
CA GLU A 90 16.78 8.78 -6.00
C GLU A 90 17.88 7.70 -5.97
N ALA A 91 17.70 6.65 -5.16
CA ALA A 91 18.60 5.50 -5.16
C ALA A 91 18.57 4.76 -6.51
N LYS A 92 17.38 4.54 -7.08
CA LYS A 92 17.19 3.92 -8.40
C LYS A 92 17.88 4.73 -9.51
N LYS A 93 17.74 6.05 -9.51
CA LYS A 93 18.42 6.92 -10.48
C LYS A 93 19.95 6.84 -10.39
N LYS A 94 20.52 6.80 -9.18
CA LYS A 94 21.97 6.69 -8.99
C LYS A 94 22.53 5.35 -9.48
N ASN A 95 21.73 4.29 -9.37
CA ASN A 95 22.08 2.94 -9.79
C ASN A 95 21.73 2.63 -11.24
N ARG A 96 21.28 3.62 -12.04
CA ARG A 96 20.93 3.41 -13.46
C ARG A 96 22.16 3.01 -14.29
N GLY A 97 22.27 1.72 -14.58
CA GLY A 97 23.01 1.20 -15.72
C GLY A 97 22.28 1.46 -17.05
N ARG A 98 23.01 1.55 -18.16
CA ARG A 98 22.55 2.12 -19.45
C ARG A 98 21.49 1.32 -20.22
N SER A 99 20.93 0.24 -19.68
CA SER A 99 19.83 -0.52 -20.25
C SER A 99 19.38 -1.57 -19.24
N GLU A 100 18.47 -1.21 -18.34
CA GLU A 100 17.80 -2.20 -17.50
C GLU A 100 16.35 -2.31 -17.95
N ILE A 101 15.91 -3.57 -18.13
CA ILE A 101 14.49 -3.92 -18.24
C ILE A 101 13.81 -3.41 -16.97
N ALA A 102 12.69 -2.69 -17.10
CA ALA A 102 11.95 -2.18 -15.95
C ALA A 102 11.52 -3.36 -15.05
N LYS A 103 11.86 -3.30 -13.76
CA LYS A 103 11.60 -4.38 -12.78
C LYS A 103 10.32 -4.12 -11.98
N ASP A 104 9.92 -2.86 -11.89
CA ASP A 104 8.74 -2.40 -11.17
C ASP A 104 8.12 -1.17 -11.84
N VAL A 105 6.98 -0.71 -11.30
CA VAL A 105 6.26 0.45 -11.85
C VAL A 105 7.09 1.73 -11.76
N ALA A 106 7.86 1.93 -10.69
CA ALA A 106 8.74 3.08 -10.57
C ALA A 106 9.78 3.14 -11.70
N ASP A 107 10.37 2.00 -12.09
CA ASP A 107 11.27 1.93 -13.23
C ASP A 107 10.57 2.29 -14.54
N VAL A 108 9.32 1.85 -14.73
CA VAL A 108 8.50 2.21 -15.90
C VAL A 108 8.28 3.72 -15.96
N LEU A 109 7.87 4.34 -14.85
CA LEU A 109 7.64 5.78 -14.79
C LEU A 109 8.93 6.59 -14.95
N LEU A 110 10.05 6.12 -14.38
CA LEU A 110 11.35 6.78 -14.55
C LEU A 110 11.87 6.68 -15.99
N ASN A 111 11.53 5.61 -16.71
CA ASN A 111 11.91 5.40 -18.11
C ASN A 111 11.00 6.15 -19.09
N ASP A 112 10.02 6.89 -18.60
CA ASP A 112 9.12 7.64 -19.46
C ASP A 112 9.87 8.69 -20.29
N ALA A 113 9.64 8.68 -21.60
CA ALA A 113 10.37 9.50 -22.57
C ALA A 113 9.77 10.91 -22.71
N SER A 114 8.64 11.19 -22.06
CA SER A 114 7.93 12.46 -22.17
C SER A 114 8.59 13.60 -21.37
N GLU A 115 9.47 13.29 -20.42
CA GLU A 115 10.02 14.22 -19.41
C GLU A 115 8.96 14.97 -18.56
N GLU A 116 7.68 14.59 -18.66
CA GLU A 116 6.58 15.25 -17.91
C GLU A 116 6.53 14.82 -16.43
N LEU A 117 7.16 13.68 -16.10
CA LEU A 117 7.15 13.11 -14.75
C LEU A 117 8.38 13.55 -13.96
N ASN A 118 8.17 14.46 -13.00
CA ASN A 118 9.16 14.77 -11.97
C ASN A 118 9.03 13.81 -10.76
N ASP A 119 9.99 13.85 -9.85
CA ASP A 119 10.06 12.90 -8.73
C ASP A 119 8.88 12.99 -7.76
N ASP A 120 8.32 14.19 -7.60
CA ASP A 120 7.15 14.41 -6.77
C ASP A 120 5.92 13.75 -7.39
N LEU A 121 5.73 13.89 -8.71
CA LEU A 121 4.65 13.24 -9.45
C LEU A 121 4.80 11.71 -9.48
N ILE A 122 6.02 11.20 -9.64
CA ILE A 122 6.27 9.75 -9.57
C ILE A 122 5.94 9.24 -8.16
N SER A 123 6.38 9.95 -7.12
CA SER A 123 6.11 9.57 -5.73
C SER A 123 4.61 9.60 -5.41
N ASP A 124 3.91 10.65 -5.84
CA ASP A 124 2.46 10.78 -5.70
C ASP A 124 1.73 9.65 -6.42
N ASN A 125 2.12 9.33 -7.66
CA ASN A 125 1.55 8.20 -8.41
C ASN A 125 1.77 6.86 -7.70
N MET A 126 2.93 6.64 -7.08
CA MET A 126 3.18 5.41 -6.32
C MET A 126 2.21 5.29 -5.14
N ILE A 127 1.97 6.39 -4.42
CA ILE A 127 1.02 6.41 -3.29
C ILE A 127 -0.41 6.19 -3.78
N ASP A 128 -0.81 6.87 -4.85
CA ASP A 128 -2.16 6.77 -5.40
C ASP A 128 -2.45 5.35 -5.91
N LEU A 129 -1.44 4.66 -6.45
CA LEU A 129 -1.55 3.25 -6.86
C LEU A 129 -1.61 2.26 -5.68
N MET A 130 -1.23 2.66 -4.47
CA MET A 130 -1.38 1.80 -3.28
C MET A 130 -2.85 1.68 -2.84
N ILE A 131 -3.64 2.75 -3.02
CA ILE A 131 -5.01 2.86 -2.50
C ILE A 131 -5.93 1.72 -3.01
N PRO A 132 -6.00 1.44 -4.34
CA PRO A 132 -6.88 0.36 -4.82
C PRO A 132 -6.42 -1.04 -4.40
N GLY A 133 -5.13 -1.20 -4.10
CA GLY A 133 -4.52 -2.48 -3.76
C GLY A 133 -4.81 -2.96 -2.34
N GLU A 134 -5.08 -2.03 -1.41
CA GLU A 134 -5.29 -2.32 0.01
C GLU A 134 -6.49 -3.25 0.24
N ASP A 135 -7.65 -2.93 -0.32
CA ASP A 135 -8.88 -3.72 -0.07
C ASP A 135 -9.05 -4.87 -1.07
N SER A 136 -8.58 -4.71 -2.31
CA SER A 136 -8.88 -5.66 -3.39
C SER A 136 -7.97 -6.88 -3.38
N VAL A 137 -6.67 -6.71 -3.10
CA VAL A 137 -5.68 -7.80 -3.17
C VAL A 137 -5.86 -8.83 -2.05
N PRO A 138 -6.04 -8.46 -0.77
CA PRO A 138 -6.28 -9.43 0.29
C PRO A 138 -7.56 -10.24 0.04
N VAL A 139 -8.62 -9.60 -0.45
CA VAL A 139 -9.88 -10.29 -0.79
C VAL A 139 -9.65 -11.30 -1.90
N LEU A 140 -8.90 -10.95 -2.96
CA LEU A 140 -8.57 -11.88 -4.04
C LEU A 140 -7.71 -13.05 -3.54
N ILE A 141 -6.73 -12.81 -2.66
CA ILE A 141 -5.92 -13.86 -2.03
C ILE A 141 -6.82 -14.79 -1.21
N THR A 142 -7.67 -14.25 -0.34
CA THR A 142 -8.62 -15.01 0.48
C THR A 142 -9.53 -15.88 -0.38
N LEU A 143 -10.09 -15.32 -1.47
CA LEU A 143 -10.92 -16.07 -2.41
C LEU A 143 -10.13 -17.18 -3.12
N ALA A 144 -8.91 -16.90 -3.57
CA ALA A 144 -8.06 -17.90 -4.20
C ALA A 144 -7.76 -19.07 -3.26
N VAL A 145 -7.35 -18.78 -2.02
CA VAL A 145 -7.09 -19.80 -0.99
C VAL A 145 -8.36 -20.60 -0.70
N LYS A 146 -9.52 -19.93 -0.56
CA LYS A 146 -10.81 -20.58 -0.34
C LYS A 146 -11.17 -21.55 -1.46
N TYR A 147 -11.09 -21.11 -2.72
CA TYR A 147 -11.44 -21.94 -3.87
C TYR A 147 -10.49 -23.11 -4.09
N LEU A 148 -9.18 -22.91 -3.87
CA LEU A 148 -8.20 -24.01 -3.96
C LEU A 148 -8.42 -25.04 -2.85
N SER A 149 -8.81 -24.61 -1.65
CA SER A 149 -9.12 -25.50 -0.53
C SER A 149 -10.40 -26.32 -0.76
N ASP A 150 -11.43 -25.70 -1.36
CA ASP A 150 -12.71 -26.37 -1.66
C ASP A 150 -12.62 -27.30 -2.87
N CYS A 151 -11.63 -27.11 -3.75
CA CYS A 151 -11.42 -27.91 -4.96
C CYS A 151 -10.00 -28.49 -5.03
N PRO A 152 -9.67 -29.54 -4.24
CA PRO A 152 -8.31 -30.11 -4.19
C PRO A 152 -7.78 -30.65 -5.52
N VAL A 153 -8.65 -30.91 -6.49
CA VAL A 153 -8.28 -31.39 -7.84
C VAL A 153 -7.66 -30.27 -8.70
N ALA A 154 -7.76 -29.02 -8.28
CA ALA A 154 -7.18 -27.86 -8.97
C ALA A 154 -5.74 -27.52 -8.51
N LEU A 155 -5.23 -28.23 -7.49
CA LEU A 155 -3.87 -28.09 -6.95
C LEU A 155 -2.85 -28.99 -7.66
#